data_AF-A0A662VRJ9-F1
#
_entry.id   AF-A0A662VRJ9-F1
#
_cell.length_a   1.000
_cell.length_b   1.000
_cell.length_c   1.000
_cell.angle_alpha   90.00
_cell.angle_beta   90.00
_cell.angle_gamma   90.00
#
_symmetry.space_group_name_H-M   'P 1'
#
loop_
_entity.id
_entity.type
_entity.pdbx_description
1 polymer ?
#
loop_
_entity_poly.entity_id
_entity_poly.type
_entity_poly.pdbx_seq_one_letter_code
_entity_poly.pdbx_strand_id
1 'polypeptide(L)'
;MRYIGRTKVGRMKPNPKTELAIIRLPVELKGYAGQYCHIWEFDKDLFLLKFGNAEDAELPNSIHLSIQHKDSDRELEERVKRLEAAVEELTRILQCNNQGDFKLNKSKSGAAEI
;
A
#
# COMPACT_ATOMS: atom_id res chain seq x y z
N MET A 1 -2.71 17.15 -11.41
CA MET A 1 -1.56 17.54 -10.56
C MET A 1 -1.40 19.05 -10.55
N ARG A 2 -1.58 19.69 -9.40
CA ARG A 2 -1.53 21.16 -9.19
C ARG A 2 -0.54 21.49 -8.07
N TYR A 3 0.33 22.48 -8.28
CA TYR A 3 1.20 22.96 -7.21
C TYR A 3 0.43 23.81 -6.21
N ILE A 4 0.52 23.47 -4.92
CA ILE A 4 -0.14 24.21 -3.83
C ILE A 4 0.82 25.25 -3.28
N GLY A 5 2.06 24.87 -3.01
CA GLY A 5 3.04 25.77 -2.40
C GLY A 5 4.18 25.02 -1.70
N ARG A 6 4.89 25.74 -0.84
CA ARG A 6 5.99 25.20 -0.04
C ARG A 6 5.89 25.61 1.42
N THR A 7 6.40 24.75 2.30
CA THR A 7 6.51 25.02 3.74
C THR A 7 7.86 24.59 4.28
N LYS A 8 8.34 25.22 5.35
CA LYS A 8 9.61 24.85 5.99
C LYS A 8 9.38 23.69 6.94
N VAL A 9 10.14 22.62 6.77
CA VAL A 9 10.07 21.44 7.65
C VAL A 9 10.77 21.78 8.95
N GLY A 10 10.02 21.70 10.05
CA GLY A 10 10.52 22.03 11.37
C GLY A 10 10.29 20.92 12.38
N ARG A 11 11.08 20.92 13.45
CA ARG A 11 10.71 20.18 14.65
C ARG A 11 9.62 20.98 15.36
N MET A 12 8.45 20.39 15.48
CA MET A 12 7.31 20.97 16.17
C MET A 12 6.98 20.12 17.40
N LYS A 13 6.77 20.77 18.54
CA LYS A 13 6.03 20.17 19.65
C LYS A 13 4.54 20.45 19.40
N PRO A 14 3.70 19.43 19.20
CA PRO A 14 2.29 19.65 18.92
C PRO A 14 1.64 20.41 20.07
N ASN A 15 1.01 21.55 19.76
CA ASN A 15 0.17 22.24 20.73
C ASN A 15 -1.27 21.71 20.55
N PRO A 16 -1.87 21.10 21.57
CA PRO A 16 -3.22 20.55 21.47
C PRO A 16 -4.31 21.59 21.18
N LYS A 17 -4.02 22.88 21.28
CA LYS A 17 -4.95 23.98 20.94
C LYS A 17 -4.89 24.41 19.46
N THR A 18 -3.96 23.86 18.68
CA THR A 18 -3.82 24.26 17.27
C THR A 18 -4.87 23.53 16.42
N GLU A 19 -5.74 24.29 15.74
CA GLU A 19 -6.81 23.75 14.87
C GLU A 19 -6.32 23.30 13.47
N LEU A 20 -5.09 23.69 13.10
CA LEU A 20 -4.52 23.35 11.80
C LEU A 20 -4.10 21.88 11.72
N ALA A 21 -4.33 21.25 10.56
CA ALA A 21 -3.83 19.92 10.27
C ALA A 21 -2.28 19.92 10.30
N ILE A 22 -1.70 19.08 11.17
CA ILE A 22 -0.26 18.89 11.27
C ILE A 22 0.10 17.58 10.58
N ILE A 23 0.82 17.65 9.47
CA ILE A 23 1.41 16.46 8.84
C ILE A 23 2.66 16.08 9.62
N ARG A 24 2.63 14.90 10.25
CA ARG A 24 3.78 14.34 10.95
C ARG A 24 4.58 13.48 9.99
N LEU A 25 5.87 13.80 9.83
CA LEU A 25 6.76 12.98 9.03
C LEU A 25 7.22 11.75 9.84
N PRO A 26 7.41 10.60 9.17
CA PRO A 26 8.08 9.44 9.75
C PRO A 26 9.46 9.77 10.33
N VAL A 27 9.90 9.02 11.33
CA VAL A 27 11.14 9.30 12.09
C VAL A 27 12.38 9.17 11.20
N GLU A 28 12.32 8.32 10.18
CA GLU A 28 13.35 8.07 9.19
C GLU A 28 13.65 9.33 8.36
N LEU A 29 12.64 10.19 8.18
CA LEU A 29 12.73 11.44 7.41
C LEU A 29 13.20 12.63 8.26
N LYS A 30 13.68 12.42 9.48
CA LYS A 30 14.19 13.49 10.37
C LYS A 30 15.34 14.29 9.76
N GLY A 31 16.10 13.72 8.82
CA GLY A 31 17.18 14.40 8.10
C GLY A 31 16.72 15.57 7.22
N TYR A 32 15.43 15.62 6.87
CA TYR A 32 14.85 16.71 6.08
C TYR A 32 14.42 17.90 6.95
N ALA A 33 14.60 17.85 8.27
CA ALA A 33 14.34 18.98 9.15
C ALA A 33 15.23 20.18 8.77
N GLY A 34 14.61 21.35 8.59
CA GLY A 34 15.26 22.58 8.15
C GLY A 34 15.16 22.84 6.64
N GLN A 35 14.85 21.81 5.83
CA GLN A 35 14.62 21.95 4.39
C GLN A 35 13.22 22.48 4.07
N TYR A 36 13.01 22.93 2.83
CA TYR A 36 11.67 23.22 2.34
C TYR A 36 11.01 21.94 1.81
N CYS A 37 9.71 21.84 2.03
CA CYS A 37 8.86 20.81 1.46
C CYS A 37 7.90 21.47 0.48
N HIS A 38 7.96 21.05 -0.77
CA HIS A 38 7.07 21.46 -1.84
C HIS A 38 5.89 20.49 -1.90
N ILE A 39 4.68 21.04 -2.07
CA ILE A 39 3.43 20.31 -1.98
C ILE A 39 2.67 20.43 -3.30
N TRP A 40 2.33 19.30 -3.89
CA TRP A 40 1.43 19.21 -5.03
C TRP A 40 0.19 18.39 -4.67
N GLU A 41 -0.96 18.86 -5.13
CA GLU A 41 -2.19 18.09 -5.17
C GLU A 41 -2.12 17.19 -6.41
N PHE A 42 -2.06 15.89 -6.20
CA PHE A 42 -2.12 14.93 -7.30
C PHE A 42 -3.58 14.60 -7.64
N ASP A 43 -4.37 14.29 -6.61
CA ASP A 43 -5.81 14.02 -6.63
C ASP A 43 -6.46 14.52 -5.32
N LYS A 44 -7.79 14.38 -5.16
CA LYS A 44 -8.57 14.91 -4.02
C LYS A 44 -8.03 14.48 -2.65
N ASP A 45 -7.58 13.23 -2.53
CA ASP A 45 -7.10 12.65 -1.28
C ASP A 45 -5.59 12.37 -1.30
N LEU A 46 -4.90 12.85 -2.34
CA LEU A 46 -3.52 12.48 -2.61
C LEU A 46 -2.62 13.68 -2.85
N PHE A 47 -1.65 13.84 -1.97
CA PHE A 47 -0.65 14.89 -2.02
C PHE A 47 0.74 14.31 -2.25
N LEU A 48 1.52 15.00 -3.07
CA LEU A 48 2.92 14.69 -3.32
C LEU A 48 3.78 15.71 -2.59
N LEU A 49 4.77 15.22 -1.83
CA LEU A 49 5.69 16.03 -1.04
C LEU A 49 7.13 15.81 -1.52
N LYS A 50 7.80 16.88 -1.98
CA LYS A 50 9.22 16.85 -2.36
C LYS A 50 10.02 17.73 -1.41
N PHE A 51 11.04 17.17 -0.80
CA PHE A 51 11.99 17.93 0.00
C PHE A 51 13.09 18.51 -0.91
N GLY A 52 13.39 19.79 -0.76
CA GLY A 52 14.37 20.49 -1.58
C GLY A 52 14.59 21.92 -1.11
N ASN A 53 15.46 22.64 -1.80
CA ASN A 53 15.65 24.07 -1.58
C ASN A 53 14.55 24.89 -2.25
N ALA A 54 14.47 26.16 -1.87
CA ALA A 54 13.44 27.10 -2.33
C ALA A 54 13.31 27.18 -3.87
N GLU A 55 14.40 26.90 -4.59
CA GLU A 55 14.49 27.02 -6.05
C GLU A 55 14.16 25.71 -6.79
N ASP A 56 14.07 24.58 -6.08
CA ASP A 56 13.96 23.22 -6.66
C ASP A 56 12.51 22.83 -7.05
N ALA A 57 11.76 23.76 -7.63
CA ALA A 57 10.36 23.58 -8.04
C ALA A 57 10.18 22.72 -9.32
N GLU A 58 11.20 21.96 -9.71
CA GLU A 58 11.10 21.02 -10.83
C GLU A 58 10.18 19.84 -10.53
N LEU A 59 9.56 19.30 -11.58
CA LEU A 59 8.69 18.12 -11.54
C LEU A 59 9.30 17.02 -10.63
N PRO A 60 8.53 16.51 -9.67
CA PRO A 60 9.08 15.63 -8.64
C PRO A 60 9.42 14.25 -9.22
N ASN A 61 10.66 13.80 -8.99
CA ASN A 61 11.05 12.40 -9.13
C ASN A 61 10.82 11.59 -7.83
N SER A 62 10.10 12.09 -6.83
CA SER A 62 10.22 11.55 -5.47
C SER A 62 8.95 11.53 -4.60
N ILE A 63 8.97 10.49 -3.75
CA ILE A 63 8.23 10.16 -2.52
C ILE A 63 6.74 10.53 -2.49
N HIS A 64 5.94 9.49 -2.71
CA HIS A 64 4.50 9.49 -2.54
C HIS A 64 4.15 9.33 -1.07
N LEU A 65 3.65 10.38 -0.42
CA LEU A 65 3.10 10.29 0.92
C LEU A 65 1.57 10.30 0.80
N SER A 66 1.00 9.11 0.64
CA SER A 66 -0.46 8.95 0.73
C SER A 66 -0.89 9.29 2.16
N ILE A 67 -1.74 10.30 2.31
CA ILE A 67 -2.43 10.56 3.58
C ILE A 67 -3.43 9.41 3.73
N GLN A 68 -2.99 8.32 4.39
CA GLN A 68 -3.86 7.19 4.68
C GLN A 68 -4.98 7.66 5.61
N HIS A 69 -6.18 7.79 5.06
CA HIS A 69 -7.38 7.78 5.86
C HIS A 69 -7.39 6.44 6.60
N LYS A 70 -7.23 6.46 7.93
CA LYS A 70 -7.15 5.24 8.78
C LYS A 70 -8.26 4.23 8.53
N ASP A 71 -9.38 4.65 7.95
CA ASP A 71 -10.52 3.80 7.62
C ASP A 71 -10.27 2.90 6.39
N SER A 72 -9.37 3.28 5.47
CA SER A 72 -9.08 2.48 4.26
C SER A 72 -8.27 1.23 4.56
N ASP A 73 -7.38 1.27 5.55
CA ASP A 73 -6.45 0.19 5.84
C ASP A 73 -7.18 -1.03 6.41
N ARG A 74 -8.20 -0.79 7.26
CA ARG A 74 -9.04 -1.87 7.80
C ARG A 74 -9.86 -2.57 6.73
N GLU A 75 -10.45 -1.81 5.80
CA GLU A 75 -11.22 -2.39 4.69
C GLU A 75 -10.30 -3.19 3.75
N LEU A 76 -9.08 -2.68 3.49
CA LEU A 76 -8.07 -3.36 2.70
C LEU A 76 -7.62 -4.67 3.37
N GLU A 77 -7.33 -4.66 4.67
CA GLU A 77 -6.97 -5.87 5.44
C GLU A 77 -8.08 -6.93 5.39
N GLU A 78 -9.34 -6.52 5.60
CA GLU A 78 -10.50 -7.42 5.54
C GLU A 78 -10.73 -7.98 4.12
N ARG A 79 -10.41 -7.22 3.07
CA ARG A 79 -10.47 -7.69 1.67
C ARG A 79 -9.34 -8.66 1.35
N VAL A 80 -8.11 -8.37 1.79
CA VAL A 80 -6.94 -9.26 1.60
C VAL A 80 -7.19 -10.60 2.28
N LYS A 81 -7.65 -10.58 3.53
CA LYS A 81 -7.96 -11.81 4.28
C LYS A 81 -8.99 -12.69 3.58
N ARG A 82 -10.02 -12.09 2.95
CA ARG A 82 -11.03 -12.83 2.17
C ARG A 82 -10.45 -13.45 0.91
N LEU A 83 -9.55 -12.73 0.21
CA LEU A 83 -8.89 -13.24 -0.98
C LEU A 83 -7.94 -14.39 -0.64
N GLU A 84 -7.16 -14.27 0.44
CA GLU A 84 -6.27 -15.34 0.91
C GLU A 84 -7.05 -16.61 1.23
N ALA A 85 -8.17 -16.51 1.95
CA ALA A 85 -9.03 -17.65 2.26
C ALA A 85 -9.62 -18.30 0.99
N ALA A 86 -10.05 -17.50 0.01
CA ALA A 86 -10.58 -18.01 -1.25
C ALA A 86 -9.50 -18.75 -2.07
N VAL A 87 -8.27 -18.23 -2.08
CA VAL A 87 -7.12 -18.86 -2.75
C VAL A 87 -6.74 -20.16 -2.06
N GLU A 88 -6.72 -20.19 -0.74
CA GLU A 88 -6.41 -21.40 0.03
C GLU A 88 -7.44 -22.50 -0.24
N GLU A 89 -8.73 -22.15 -0.29
CA GLU A 89 -9.80 -23.10 -0.61
C GLU A 89 -9.72 -23.61 -2.05
N LEU A 90 -9.48 -22.74 -3.03
CA LEU A 90 -9.28 -23.15 -4.42
C LEU A 90 -8.07 -24.07 -4.57
N THR A 91 -6.99 -23.78 -3.84
CA THR A 91 -5.79 -24.63 -3.81
C THR A 91 -6.09 -26.00 -3.22
N ARG A 92 -6.88 -26.05 -2.14
CA ARG A 92 -7.33 -27.29 -1.50
C ARG A 92 -8.19 -28.13 -2.45
N ILE A 93 -9.15 -27.51 -3.16
CA ILE A 93 -9.99 -28.17 -4.15
C ILE A 93 -9.15 -28.76 -5.30
N LEU A 94 -8.18 -28.00 -5.82
CA LEU A 94 -7.28 -28.48 -6.87
C LEU A 94 -6.42 -29.66 -6.40
N GLN A 95 -5.90 -29.62 -5.17
CA GLN A 95 -5.15 -30.73 -4.58
C GLN A 95 -6.01 -31.99 -4.40
N CYS A 96 -7.26 -31.84 -3.97
CA CYS A 96 -8.21 -32.96 -3.86
C CYS A 96 -8.60 -33.54 -5.23
N ASN A 97 -8.83 -32.70 -6.23
CA ASN A 97 -9.18 -33.14 -7.59
C ASN A 97 -8.01 -33.89 -8.25
N ASN A 98 -6.78 -33.43 -8.05
CA ASN A 98 -5.58 -34.14 -8.53
C ASN A 98 -5.34 -35.50 -7.83
N GLN A 99 -5.89 -35.72 -6.63
CA GLN A 99 -5.86 -37.03 -5.95
C GLN A 99 -6.99 -37.96 -6.42
N GLY A 100 -8.07 -37.42 -7.00
CA GLY A 100 -9.20 -38.20 -7.54
C GLY A 100 -8.86 -38.96 -8.82
N ASP A 101 -8.05 -38.36 -9.70
CA ASP A 101 -7.70 -38.96 -11.00
C ASP A 101 -6.69 -40.12 -10.89
N PHE A 102 -5.98 -40.25 -9.77
CA PHE A 102 -5.01 -41.34 -9.58
C PHE A 102 -5.65 -42.68 -9.17
N LYS A 103 -6.92 -42.68 -8.73
CA LYS A 103 -7.61 -43.89 -8.27
C LYS A 103 -8.48 -44.58 -9.33
N LEU A 104 -8.83 -43.92 -10.43
CA LEU A 104 -9.66 -44.53 -11.49
C LEU A 104 -8.86 -45.36 -12.51
N ASN A 105 -7.54 -45.19 -12.57
CA ASN A 105 -6.70 -45.83 -13.60
C ASN A 105 -6.08 -47.17 -13.19
N LYS A 106 -6.22 -47.60 -11.92
CA LYS A 106 -5.66 -48.86 -11.42
C LYS A 106 -6.59 -50.07 -11.56
N SER A 107 -7.88 -49.87 -11.83
CA SER A 107 -8.88 -50.94 -11.90
C SER A 107 -9.18 -51.47 -13.31
N LYS A 108 -8.53 -50.93 -14.36
CA LYS A 108 -8.75 -51.35 -15.75
C LYS A 108 -7.61 -52.13 -16.40
N SER A 109 -6.49 -52.39 -15.72
CA SER A 109 -5.32 -53.08 -16.30
C SER A 109 -5.21 -54.56 -15.96
N GLY A 110 -6.29 -55.22 -15.53
CA GLY A 110 -6.26 -56.62 -15.08
C GLY A 110 -7.48 -57.41 -15.53
N ALA A 111 -7.76 -57.46 -16.84
CA ALA A 111 -8.69 -58.42 -17.42
C ALA A 111 -8.48 -58.52 -18.93
N ALA A 112 -7.51 -59.35 -19.34
CA ALA A 112 -7.47 -59.98 -20.66
C ALA A 112 -6.46 -61.13 -20.62
N GLU A 113 -6.86 -62.23 -19.96
CA GLU A 113 -6.40 -63.56 -20.35
C GLU A 113 -7.13 -63.93 -21.66
N ILE A 114 -6.39 -64.40 -22.65
CA ILE A 114 -6.49 -65.67 -23.42
C ILE A 114 -5.58 -65.53 -24.64
#